data_AF-K9FW02-F1
#
_entry.id   AF-K9FW02-F1
#
_cell.length_a   1.000
_cell.length_b   1.000
_cell.length_c   1.000
_cell.angle_alpha   90.00
_cell.angle_beta   90.00
_cell.angle_gamma   90.00
#
_symmetry.space_group_name_H-M   'P 1'
#
loop_
_entity.id
_entity.type
_entity.pdbx_description
1 polymer ?
#
loop_
_entity_poly.entity_id
_entity_poly.type
_entity_poly.pdbx_seq_one_letter_code
_entity_poly.pdbx_strand_id
1 'polypeptide(L)'
;MMSQFSSKVPSNTQKKHKCKVCDKRFTRPSSLQTHMYSHTGEKPFACDVEGCGRHFSVVSNLRRHKKVHKGEKDAGSGDDDE
;
A
#
# COMPACT_ATOMS: atom_id res chain seq x y z
N MET A 1 34.65 -27.35 -27.32
CA MET A 1 33.69 -26.24 -27.13
C MET A 1 33.32 -26.22 -25.64
N MET A 2 34.04 -25.45 -24.83
CA MET A 2 33.77 -25.39 -23.39
C MET A 2 32.85 -24.21 -23.10
N SER A 3 31.70 -24.54 -22.53
CA SER A 3 30.53 -23.69 -22.33
C SER A 3 30.84 -22.41 -21.57
N GLN A 4 30.41 -21.29 -22.15
CA GLN A 4 30.41 -19.98 -21.49
C GLN A 4 29.45 -20.04 -20.29
N PHE A 5 29.98 -20.17 -19.07
CA PHE A 5 29.22 -19.85 -17.87
C PHE A 5 28.99 -18.34 -17.86
N SER A 6 27.87 -17.91 -18.46
CA SER A 6 27.36 -16.57 -18.30
C SER A 6 26.91 -16.42 -16.85
N SER A 7 27.83 -15.97 -15.98
CA SER A 7 27.54 -15.57 -14.61
C SER A 7 26.65 -14.34 -14.64
N LYS A 8 25.36 -14.56 -14.93
CA LYS A 8 24.30 -13.59 -14.73
C LYS A 8 24.16 -13.45 -13.21
N VAL A 9 24.90 -12.51 -12.62
CA VAL A 9 24.74 -12.15 -11.21
C VAL A 9 23.26 -11.80 -11.03
N PRO A 10 22.46 -12.59 -10.29
CA PRO A 10 21.08 -12.20 -10.08
C PRO A 10 21.13 -10.99 -9.15
N SER A 11 20.84 -9.80 -9.68
CA SER A 11 20.58 -8.62 -8.85
C SER A 11 19.44 -8.99 -7.90
N ASN A 12 19.82 -9.34 -6.67
CA ASN A 12 18.94 -9.81 -5.61
C ASN A 12 18.13 -8.66 -5.00
N THR A 13 17.61 -7.76 -5.83
CA THR A 13 16.41 -6.99 -5.46
C THR A 13 15.23 -7.90 -5.69
N GLN A 14 15.09 -8.92 -4.83
CA GLN A 14 13.92 -9.77 -4.77
C GLN A 14 12.70 -8.87 -4.53
N LYS A 15 12.02 -8.49 -5.61
CA LYS A 15 10.70 -7.90 -5.56
C LYS A 15 9.72 -9.01 -5.16
N LYS A 16 9.69 -9.31 -3.85
CA LYS A 16 8.92 -10.42 -3.26
C LYS A 16 7.42 -10.20 -3.38
N HIS A 17 6.99 -8.94 -3.44
CA HIS A 17 5.58 -8.58 -3.42
C HIS A 17 5.06 -8.40 -4.86
N LYS A 18 4.45 -9.44 -5.42
CA LYS A 18 3.80 -9.40 -6.75
C LYS A 18 2.37 -8.85 -6.61
N CYS A 19 1.96 -8.00 -7.55
CA CYS A 19 0.57 -7.60 -7.68
C CYS A 19 -0.30 -8.80 -8.11
N LYS A 20 -1.50 -8.90 -7.53
CA LYS A 20 -2.46 -9.96 -7.87
C LYS A 20 -3.28 -9.64 -9.12
N VAL A 21 -3.29 -8.38 -9.56
CA VAL A 21 -4.06 -7.89 -10.71
C VAL A 21 -3.20 -7.71 -11.95
N CYS A 22 -1.91 -7.39 -11.79
CA CYS A 22 -0.95 -7.29 -12.89
C CYS A 22 0.40 -7.91 -12.53
N ASP A 23 1.31 -8.01 -13.51
CA ASP A 23 2.64 -8.61 -13.29
C ASP A 23 3.69 -7.69 -12.66
N LYS A 24 3.28 -6.51 -12.14
CA LYS A 24 4.19 -5.62 -11.41
C LYS A 24 4.64 -6.25 -10.10
N ARG A 25 5.93 -6.12 -9.79
CA ARG A 25 6.55 -6.60 -8.55
C ARG A 25 7.17 -5.43 -7.79
N PHE A 26 7.07 -5.49 -6.48
CA PHE A 26 7.55 -4.47 -5.56
C PHE A 26 8.49 -5.09 -4.52
N THR A 27 9.50 -4.31 -4.12
CA THR A 27 10.47 -4.72 -3.10
C THR A 27 9.89 -4.63 -1.68
N ARG A 28 8.89 -3.76 -1.50
CA ARG A 28 8.27 -3.48 -0.20
C ARG A 28 6.77 -3.75 -0.27
N PRO A 29 6.16 -4.27 0.80
CA PRO A 29 4.72 -4.52 0.82
C PRO A 29 3.92 -3.22 0.78
N SER A 30 4.41 -2.15 1.39
CA SER A 30 3.77 -0.82 1.34
C SER A 30 3.65 -0.30 -0.09
N SER A 31 4.69 -0.47 -0.92
CA SER A 31 4.66 -0.06 -2.33
C SER A 31 3.67 -0.89 -3.15
N LEU A 32 3.58 -2.21 -2.90
CA LEU A 32 2.54 -3.05 -3.51
C LEU A 32 1.14 -2.57 -3.08
N GLN A 33 0.98 -2.25 -1.80
CA GLN A 33 -0.31 -1.86 -1.25
C GLN A 33 -0.81 -0.53 -1.83
N THR A 34 0.05 0.47 -1.95
CA THR A 34 -0.29 1.71 -2.67
C THR A 34 -0.58 1.43 -4.15
N HIS A 35 0.16 0.53 -4.80
CA HIS A 35 -0.13 0.16 -6.17
C HIS A 35 -1.50 -0.54 -6.34
N MET A 36 -1.95 -1.34 -5.38
CA MET A 36 -3.27 -1.97 -5.44
C MET A 36 -4.41 -0.95 -5.51
N TYR A 37 -4.19 0.28 -5.04
CA TYR A 37 -5.14 1.37 -5.19
C TYR A 37 -5.42 1.70 -6.66
N SER A 38 -4.40 1.65 -7.54
CA SER A 38 -4.59 1.94 -8.97
C SER A 38 -5.43 0.88 -9.69
N HIS A 39 -5.69 -0.26 -9.06
CA HIS A 39 -6.50 -1.33 -9.63
C HIS A 39 -7.91 -1.38 -9.05
N THR A 40 -8.04 -1.13 -7.75
CA THR A 40 -9.31 -1.27 -7.03
C THR A 40 -10.03 0.06 -6.88
N GLY A 41 -9.31 1.18 -6.89
CA GLY A 41 -9.84 2.49 -6.46
C GLY A 41 -10.19 2.52 -4.97
N GLU A 42 -9.95 1.44 -4.24
CA GLU A 42 -10.36 1.29 -2.85
C GLU A 42 -9.12 1.30 -1.97
N LYS A 43 -9.06 2.23 -1.00
CA LYS A 43 -7.94 2.25 -0.07
C LYS A 43 -8.14 1.07 0.92
N PRO A 44 -7.15 0.19 1.10
CA PRO A 44 -7.31 -1.10 1.77
C PRO A 44 -7.58 -1.00 3.28
N PHE A 45 -7.37 0.16 3.89
CA PHE A 45 -7.62 0.37 5.32
C PHE A 45 -8.84 1.26 5.52
N ALA A 46 -10.01 0.65 5.60
CA ALA A 46 -11.25 1.36 5.94
C ALA A 46 -11.31 1.71 7.43
N CYS A 47 -11.94 2.83 7.75
CA CYS A 47 -12.36 3.15 9.10
C CYS A 47 -13.57 2.30 9.48
N ASP A 48 -13.46 1.61 10.61
CA ASP A 48 -14.49 0.77 11.25
C ASP A 48 -15.50 1.59 12.08
N VAL A 49 -15.45 2.92 11.99
CA VAL A 49 -16.42 3.79 12.65
C VAL A 49 -17.61 3.97 11.72
N GLU A 50 -18.77 3.50 12.20
CA GLU A 50 -20.05 3.63 11.53
C GLU A 50 -20.34 5.11 11.20
N GLY A 51 -20.68 5.39 9.95
CA GLY A 51 -20.94 6.75 9.45
C GLY A 51 -19.69 7.54 9.02
N CYS A 52 -18.47 7.01 9.19
CA CYS A 52 -17.25 7.71 8.73
C CYS A 52 -16.94 7.47 7.25
N GLY A 53 -17.03 6.22 6.78
CA GLY A 53 -16.78 5.84 5.38
C GLY A 53 -15.37 6.17 4.84
N ARG A 54 -14.43 6.58 5.70
CA ARG A 54 -13.07 6.97 5.28
C ARG A 54 -12.17 5.78 5.06
N HIS A 55 -11.38 5.84 4.00
CA HIS A 55 -10.39 4.83 3.67
C HIS A 55 -8.99 5.43 3.66
N PHE A 56 -7.99 4.62 4.03
CA PHE A 56 -6.59 5.02 4.12
C PHE A 56 -5.71 4.02 3.37
N SER A 57 -4.63 4.53 2.78
CA SER A 57 -3.63 3.73 2.09
C SER A 57 -2.57 3.14 3.04
N VAL A 58 -2.51 3.63 4.30
CA VAL A 58 -1.55 3.16 5.32
C VAL A 58 -2.20 3.05 6.71
N VAL A 59 -1.87 1.98 7.45
CA VAL A 59 -2.34 1.72 8.83
C VAL A 59 -2.03 2.85 9.80
N SER A 60 -0.87 3.49 9.69
CA SER A 60 -0.48 4.59 10.58
C SER A 60 -1.46 5.76 10.48
N ASN A 61 -1.93 6.06 9.28
CA ASN A 61 -2.90 7.13 9.02
C ASN A 61 -4.27 6.75 9.57
N LEU A 62 -4.73 5.51 9.33
CA LEU A 62 -5.96 5.00 9.93
C LEU A 62 -5.92 5.07 11.47
N ARG A 63 -4.82 4.62 12.10
CA ARG A 63 -4.67 4.67 13.57
C ARG A 63 -4.75 6.10 14.11
N ARG A 64 -4.08 7.05 13.45
CA ARG A 64 -4.16 8.47 13.82
C ARG A 64 -5.59 8.98 13.68
N HIS A 65 -6.25 8.65 12.57
CA HIS A 65 -7.63 9.01 12.33
C HIS A 65 -8.60 8.42 13.36
N LYS A 66 -8.46 7.16 13.79
CA LYS A 66 -9.32 6.60 14.83
C LYS A 66 -9.29 7.36 16.16
N LYS A 67 -8.22 8.12 16.44
CA LYS A 67 -8.15 8.97 17.64
C LYS A 67 -9.11 10.16 17.58
N VAL A 68 -9.41 10.70 16.39
CA VAL A 68 -10.39 11.80 16.28
C VAL A 68 -11.81 11.33 16.64
N HIS A 69 -12.15 10.07 16.35
CA HIS A 69 -13.43 9.48 16.74
C HIS A 69 -13.54 9.22 18.24
N LYS A 70 -12.43 8.95 18.91
CA LYS A 70 -12.40 8.62 20.35
C LYS A 70 -12.42 9.85 21.27
N GLY A 71 -12.51 11.06 20.72
CA GLY A 71 -12.82 12.27 21.49
C GLY A 71 -11.64 13.20 21.80
N GLU A 72 -10.77 13.50 20.83
CA GLU A 72 -9.88 14.67 20.93
C GLU A 72 -9.94 15.56 19.68
N LYS A 73 -10.05 16.86 19.98
CA LYS A 73 -10.30 18.02 19.13
C LYS A 73 -9.52 18.05 17.82
N ASP A 74 -10.22 18.52 16.79
CA ASP A 74 -9.77 19.34 15.67
C ASP A 74 -8.36 19.06 15.10
N ALA A 75 -8.33 18.33 13.99
CA ALA A 75 -7.68 18.79 12.78
C ALA A 75 -8.15 17.91 11.62
N GLY A 76 -8.94 18.50 10.72
CA GLY A 76 -9.28 17.87 9.47
C GLY A 76 -8.02 17.37 8.78
N SER A 77 -8.01 16.09 8.44
CA SER A 77 -7.22 15.61 7.31
C SER A 77 -8.24 15.32 6.23
N GLY A 78 -8.51 16.36 5.43
CA GLY A 78 -8.82 16.12 4.04
C GLY A 78 -7.58 15.50 3.43
N ASP A 79 -7.76 14.39 2.75
CA ASP A 79 -6.86 13.97 1.70
C ASP A 79 -7.82 13.48 0.61
N ASP A 80 -8.11 14.45 -0.25
CA ASP A 80 -8.70 14.32 -1.57
C ASP A 80 -8.13 13.11 -2.29
N ASP A 81 -9.01 12.29 -2.85
CA ASP A 81 -8.67 11.41 -3.97
C ASP A 81 -9.94 11.34 -4.83
N GLU A 82 -10.11 12.36 -5.65
CA GLU A 82 -10.72 12.21 -6.99
C GLU A 82 -9.64 11.78 -7.97
#